data_AF-A0A8T5MPR2-F1
#
_entry.id   AF-A0A8T5MPR2-F1
#
_cell.length_a   1.000
_cell.length_b   1.000
_cell.length_c   1.000
_cell.angle_alpha   90.00
_cell.angle_beta   90.00
_cell.angle_gamma   90.00
#
_symmetry.space_group_name_H-M   'P 1'
#
loop_
_entity.id
_entity.type
_entity.pdbx_description
1 polymer ?
#
loop_
_entity_poly.entity_id
_entity_poly.type
_entity_poly.pdbx_seq_one_letter_code
_entity_poly.pdbx_strand_id
1 'polypeptide(L)'
;MADYSARKPKFPPLTSKEIEERYSEMQEEMKEVLDWKKEEKDRLINGKTPQARAAAKRALPKVARRIDTVNGNLIYWKLRKEGKSHFHANIERAEYWDKLKNKSFLGEGQD
;
A
#
# COMPACT_ATOMS: atom_id res chain seq x y z
N MET A 1 36.86 -32.38 -5.36
CA MET A 1 35.46 -32.25 -4.91
C MET A 1 35.31 -30.84 -4.39
N ALA A 2 34.58 -29.95 -5.08
CA ALA A 2 34.33 -28.62 -4.57
C ALA A 2 33.40 -28.72 -3.35
N ASP A 3 33.78 -28.09 -2.24
CA ASP A 3 32.92 -27.98 -1.05
C ASP A 3 31.75 -27.05 -1.40
N TYR A 4 30.58 -27.64 -1.66
CA TYR A 4 29.33 -26.93 -1.85
C TYR A 4 28.64 -26.64 -0.50
N SER A 5 29.39 -26.32 0.55
CA SER A 5 28.80 -25.82 1.79
C SER A 5 28.01 -24.54 1.47
N ALA A 6 26.69 -24.69 1.36
CA ALA A 6 25.79 -23.63 0.98
C ALA A 6 25.98 -22.48 1.96
N ARG A 7 26.54 -21.36 1.49
CA ARG A 7 26.73 -20.16 2.30
C ARG A 7 25.38 -19.77 2.87
N LYS A 8 25.27 -19.68 4.21
CA LYS A 8 24.03 -19.24 4.85
C LYS A 8 23.63 -17.89 4.25
N PRO A 9 22.38 -17.75 3.79
CA PRO A 9 21.93 -16.49 3.22
C PRO A 9 22.03 -15.39 4.27
N LYS A 10 22.57 -14.23 3.88
CA LYS A 10 22.72 -13.06 4.75
C LYS A 10 21.38 -12.59 5.33
N PHE A 11 20.29 -12.87 4.61
CA PHE A 11 18.93 -12.59 5.02
C PHE A 11 18.12 -13.88 4.84
N PRO A 12 17.85 -14.62 5.94
CA PRO A 12 16.96 -15.77 5.85
C PRO A 12 15.57 -15.32 5.42
N PRO A 13 14.79 -16.21 4.78
CA PRO A 13 13.40 -15.92 4.48
C PRO A 13 12.64 -15.69 5.79
N LEU A 14 11.70 -14.74 5.75
CA LEU A 14 10.82 -14.45 6.88
C LEU A 14 10.06 -15.70 7.31
N THR A 15 9.91 -15.85 8.62
CA THR A 15 9.05 -16.85 9.26
C THR A 15 7.58 -16.50 9.04
N SER A 16 6.70 -17.49 9.20
CA SER A 16 5.25 -17.28 9.08
C SER A 16 4.74 -16.23 10.07
N LYS A 17 5.29 -16.21 11.30
CA LYS A 17 4.92 -15.22 12.32
C LYS A 17 5.29 -13.79 11.89
N GLU A 18 6.50 -13.58 11.37
CA GLU A 18 6.89 -12.27 10.85
C GLU A 18 6.03 -11.84 9.67
N ILE A 19 5.62 -12.78 8.79
CA ILE A 19 4.71 -12.48 7.68
C ILE A 19 3.33 -12.04 8.19
N GLU A 20 2.82 -12.70 9.23
CA GLU A 20 1.54 -12.33 9.86
C GLU A 20 1.60 -10.98 10.56
N GLU A 21 2.68 -10.70 11.29
CA GLU A 21 2.93 -9.39 11.91
C GLU A 21 2.95 -8.29 10.85
N ARG A 22 3.69 -8.48 9.75
CA ARG A 22 3.72 -7.53 8.63
C ARG A 22 2.36 -7.32 7.99
N TYR A 23 1.57 -8.37 7.84
CA TYR A 23 0.21 -8.24 7.32
C TYR A 23 -0.68 -7.42 8.26
N SER A 24 -0.60 -7.67 9.56
CA SER A 24 -1.35 -6.93 10.59
C SER A 24 -0.95 -5.45 10.62
N GLU A 25 0.35 -5.13 10.58
CA GLU A 25 0.87 -3.76 10.50
C GLU A 25 0.26 -2.99 9.32
N MET A 26 0.17 -3.63 8.15
CA MET A 26 -0.42 -2.98 6.96
C MET A 26 -1.94 -2.82 7.06
N GLN A 27 -2.63 -3.72 7.79
CA GLN A 27 -4.06 -3.56 8.05
C GLN A 27 -4.33 -2.39 9.00
N GLU A 28 -3.48 -2.21 10.00
CA GLU A 28 -3.53 -1.07 10.92
C GLU A 28 -3.24 0.23 10.19
N GLU A 29 -2.17 0.28 9.38
CA GLU A 29 -1.86 1.44 8.57
C GLU A 29 -3.02 1.83 7.63
N MET A 30 -3.70 0.85 7.03
CA MET A 30 -4.87 1.14 6.20
C MET A 30 -5.99 1.82 7.00
N LYS A 31 -6.23 1.42 8.25
CA LYS A 31 -7.24 2.07 9.10
C LYS A 31 -6.87 3.53 9.35
N GLU A 32 -5.63 3.79 9.75
CA GLU A 32 -5.13 5.15 9.99
C GLU A 32 -5.26 6.04 8.76
N VAL A 33 -4.91 5.53 7.58
CA VAL A 33 -5.00 6.29 6.32
C VAL A 33 -6.46 6.56 5.94
N LEU A 34 -7.37 5.64 6.19
CA LEU A 34 -8.81 5.84 5.97
C LEU A 34 -9.40 6.87 6.94
N ASP A 35 -8.99 6.85 8.20
CA ASP A 35 -9.37 7.86 9.18
C ASP A 35 -8.82 9.23 8.78
N TRP A 36 -7.56 9.31 8.35
CA TRP A 36 -6.99 10.54 7.81
C TRP A 36 -7.78 11.06 6.60
N LYS A 37 -8.20 10.18 5.69
CA LYS A 37 -9.08 10.57 4.56
C LYS A 37 -10.39 11.17 5.05
N LYS A 38 -11.00 10.59 6.07
CA LYS A 38 -12.27 11.06 6.65
C LYS A 38 -12.09 12.44 7.29
N GLU A 39 -11.02 12.63 8.06
CA GLU A 39 -10.69 13.92 8.66
C GLU A 39 -10.46 15.00 7.60
N GLU A 40 -9.69 14.73 6.55
CA GLU A 40 -9.45 15.74 5.50
C GLU A 40 -10.71 16.06 4.71
N LYS A 41 -11.61 15.08 4.50
CA LYS A 41 -12.93 15.34 3.92
C LYS A 41 -13.77 16.24 4.81
N ASP A 42 -13.77 16.01 6.11
CA ASP A 42 -14.48 16.85 7.07
C ASP A 42 -13.89 18.27 7.08
N ARG A 43 -12.56 18.42 7.14
CA ARG A 43 -11.88 19.72 7.07
C ARG A 43 -12.15 20.47 5.76
N LEU A 44 -12.35 19.76 4.65
CA LEU A 44 -12.69 20.38 3.37
C LEU A 44 -14.07 21.05 3.41
N ILE A 45 -15.05 20.44 4.09
CA ILE A 45 -16.44 20.90 4.18
C ILE A 45 -16.59 21.92 5.33
N ASN A 46 -16.14 21.54 6.52
CA ASN A 46 -16.36 22.23 7.78
C ASN A 46 -15.18 23.11 8.22
N GLY A 47 -14.11 23.17 7.44
CA GLY A 47 -12.90 23.94 7.77
C GLY A 47 -13.21 25.40 8.06
N LYS A 48 -12.73 25.90 9.21
CA LYS A 48 -13.01 27.26 9.69
C LYS A 48 -12.44 28.36 8.79
N THR A 49 -11.31 28.09 8.12
CA THR A 49 -10.63 29.09 7.28
C THR A 49 -10.48 28.59 5.83
N PRO A 50 -10.45 29.50 4.84
CA PRO A 50 -10.16 29.14 3.46
C PRO A 50 -8.84 28.39 3.29
N GLN A 51 -7.82 28.75 4.09
CA GLN A 51 -6.51 28.11 4.09
C GLN A 51 -6.60 26.64 4.54
N ALA A 52 -7.38 26.36 5.58
CA ALA A 52 -7.60 24.99 6.06
C ALA A 52 -8.28 24.12 5.00
N ARG A 53 -9.31 24.65 4.31
CA ARG A 53 -9.98 23.94 3.21
C ARG A 53 -9.04 23.72 2.02
N ALA A 54 -8.22 24.71 1.67
CA ALA A 54 -7.23 24.60 0.60
C ALA A 54 -6.10 23.59 0.95
N ALA A 55 -5.70 23.50 2.21
CA ALA A 55 -4.78 22.47 2.68
C ALA A 55 -5.40 21.07 2.57
N ALA A 56 -6.63 20.89 3.05
CA ALA A 56 -7.36 19.62 2.94
C ALA A 56 -7.53 19.17 1.49
N LYS A 57 -7.90 20.10 0.58
CA LYS A 57 -7.99 19.82 -0.86
C LYS A 57 -6.68 19.29 -1.45
N ARG A 58 -5.52 19.81 -1.00
CA ARG A 58 -4.20 19.35 -1.44
C ARG A 58 -3.75 18.06 -0.74
N ALA A 59 -4.26 17.77 0.45
CA ALA A 59 -3.98 16.55 1.18
C ALA A 59 -4.70 15.33 0.58
N LEU A 60 -5.96 15.48 0.17
CA LEU A 60 -6.79 14.37 -0.33
C LEU A 60 -6.13 13.53 -1.45
N PRO A 61 -5.49 14.11 -2.49
CA PRO A 61 -4.75 13.33 -3.49
C PRO A 61 -3.55 12.57 -2.91
N LYS A 62 -2.89 13.12 -1.89
CA LYS A 62 -1.76 12.45 -1.21
C LYS A 62 -2.26 11.26 -0.40
N VAL A 63 -3.38 11.42 0.30
CA VAL A 63 -4.04 10.34 1.03
C VAL A 63 -4.48 9.24 0.07
N ALA A 64 -5.06 9.58 -1.08
CA ALA A 64 -5.43 8.61 -2.11
C ALA A 64 -4.21 7.78 -2.59
N ARG A 65 -3.08 8.43 -2.89
CA ARG A 65 -1.84 7.71 -3.25
C ARG A 65 -1.32 6.82 -2.12
N ARG A 66 -1.49 7.23 -0.86
CA ARG A 66 -1.12 6.40 0.29
C ARG A 66 -2.01 5.17 0.39
N ILE A 67 -3.32 5.31 0.23
CA ILE A 67 -4.28 4.19 0.17
C ILE A 67 -3.84 3.19 -0.90
N ASP A 68 -3.51 3.67 -2.10
CA ASP A 68 -3.03 2.82 -3.19
C ASP A 68 -1.74 2.08 -2.82
N THR A 69 -0.79 2.76 -2.17
CA THR A 69 0.45 2.14 -1.71
C THR A 69 0.18 1.03 -0.69
N VAL A 70 -0.66 1.30 0.31
CA VAL A 70 -0.99 0.33 1.37
C VAL A 70 -1.78 -0.84 0.80
N ASN A 71 -2.72 -0.61 -0.12
CA ASN A 71 -3.44 -1.68 -0.81
C ASN A 71 -2.49 -2.64 -1.56
N GLY A 72 -1.51 -2.11 -2.30
CA GLY A 72 -0.51 -2.94 -2.97
C GLY A 72 0.29 -3.80 -1.99
N ASN A 73 0.65 -3.24 -0.82
CA ASN A 73 1.33 -3.98 0.23
C ASN A 73 0.43 -5.01 0.91
N LEU A 74 -0.85 -4.70 1.14
CA LEU A 74 -1.83 -5.65 1.67
C LEU A 74 -2.00 -6.86 0.75
N ILE A 75 -2.10 -6.64 -0.56
CA ILE A 75 -2.15 -7.72 -1.55
C ILE A 75 -0.91 -8.62 -1.41
N TYR A 76 0.27 -8.00 -1.40
CA TYR A 76 1.54 -8.74 -1.27
C TYR A 76 1.59 -9.56 0.03
N TRP A 77 1.33 -8.96 1.19
CA TRP A 77 1.45 -9.65 2.47
C TRP A 77 0.35 -10.68 2.69
N LYS A 78 -0.86 -10.44 2.17
CA LYS A 78 -1.94 -11.43 2.16
C LYS A 78 -1.52 -12.70 1.41
N LEU A 79 -0.99 -12.55 0.19
CA LEU A 79 -0.51 -13.68 -0.60
C LEU A 79 0.64 -14.42 0.08
N ARG A 80 1.57 -13.69 0.73
CA ARG A 80 2.64 -14.29 1.53
C ARG A 80 2.07 -15.09 2.71
N LYS A 81 1.06 -14.57 3.40
CA LYS A 81 0.37 -15.26 4.51
C LYS A 81 -0.34 -16.52 4.03
N GLU A 82 -0.90 -16.50 2.82
CA GLU A 82 -1.53 -17.66 2.16
C GLU A 82 -0.51 -18.70 1.62
N GLY A 83 0.79 -18.49 1.87
CA GLY A 83 1.85 -19.43 1.47
C GLY A 83 2.34 -19.27 0.03
N LYS A 84 1.94 -18.19 -0.67
CA LYS A 84 2.49 -17.91 -2.01
C LYS A 84 3.93 -17.43 -1.92
N SER A 85 4.69 -17.70 -2.99
CA SER A 85 6.09 -17.28 -3.08
C SER A 85 6.24 -15.76 -3.12
N HIS A 86 7.41 -15.27 -2.71
CA HIS A 86 7.77 -13.85 -2.84
C HIS A 86 7.60 -13.34 -4.28
N PHE A 87 7.98 -14.16 -5.25
CA PHE A 87 7.89 -13.82 -6.67
C PHE A 87 6.43 -13.62 -7.12
N HIS A 88 5.55 -14.57 -6.80
CA HIS A 88 4.13 -14.47 -7.15
C HIS A 88 3.47 -13.25 -6.50
N ALA A 89 3.69 -13.05 -5.20
CA ALA A 89 3.14 -11.90 -4.49
C ALA A 89 3.63 -10.55 -5.07
N ASN A 90 4.87 -10.49 -5.57
CA ASN A 90 5.40 -9.29 -6.24
C ASN A 90 4.74 -9.03 -7.60
N ILE A 91 4.46 -10.08 -8.38
CA ILE A 91 3.76 -9.93 -9.67
C ILE A 91 2.39 -9.30 -9.44
N GLU A 92 1.60 -9.85 -8.52
CA GLU A 92 0.25 -9.36 -8.21
C GLU A 92 0.27 -7.90 -7.73
N ARG A 93 1.24 -7.54 -6.89
CA ARG A 93 1.43 -6.15 -6.46
C ARG A 93 1.81 -5.23 -7.62
N ALA A 94 2.68 -5.68 -8.52
CA ALA A 94 3.09 -4.91 -9.69
C ALA A 94 1.91 -4.71 -10.66
N GLU A 95 1.12 -5.76 -10.91
CA GLU A 95 -0.10 -5.67 -11.72
C GLU A 95 -1.12 -4.70 -11.12
N TYR A 96 -1.28 -4.69 -9.80
CA TYR A 96 -2.12 -3.72 -9.13
C TYR A 96 -1.66 -2.28 -9.41
N TRP A 97 -0.37 -1.98 -9.26
CA TRP A 97 0.17 -0.66 -9.56
C TRP A 97 0.08 -0.29 -11.04
N ASP A 98 0.25 -1.25 -11.93
CA ASP A 98 0.10 -1.03 -13.37
C ASP A 98 -1.35 -0.66 -13.73
N LYS A 99 -2.33 -1.37 -13.15
CA LYS A 99 -3.76 -1.05 -13.29
C LYS A 99 -4.08 0.36 -12.80
N LEU A 100 -3.44 0.83 -11.72
CA LEU A 100 -3.62 2.20 -11.23
C LEU A 100 -3.05 3.25 -12.20
N LYS A 101 -1.85 3.01 -12.75
CA LYS A 101 -1.25 3.91 -13.76
C LYS A 101 -2.11 3.98 -15.02
N ASN A 102 -2.58 2.84 -15.50
CA ASN A 102 -3.39 2.77 -16.72
C ASN A 102 -4.81 3.33 -16.52
N LYS A 103 -5.37 3.26 -15.30
CA LYS A 103 -6.59 4.00 -14.94
C LYS A 103 -6.39 5.51 -14.95
N SER A 104 -5.23 6.01 -14.53
CA SER A 104 -4.92 7.44 -14.60
C SER A 104 -4.78 7.95 -16.04
N PHE A 105 -4.39 7.08 -16.98
CA PHE A 105 -4.26 7.41 -18.40
C PHE A 105 -5.59 7.44 -19.16
N LEU A 106 -6.59 6.67 -18.72
CA LEU A 106 -7.93 6.60 -19.33
C LEU A 106 -8.94 7.58 -18.68
N GLY A 107 -8.49 8.42 -17.73
CA GLY A 107 -9.34 9.27 -16.90
C GLY A 107 -9.35 10.77 -17.25
N GLU A 108 -8.75 11.19 -18.36
CA GLU A 108 -8.91 12.55 -18.90
C GLU A 108 -9.75 12.51 -20.19
N GLY A 109 -11.07 12.48 -20.01
CA GLY A 109 -12.03 12.50 -21.11
C GLY A 109 -13.46 12.15 -20.71
N GLN A 110 -14.03 12.87 -19.72
CA GLN A 110 -15.46 12.94 -19.29
C GLN A 110 -15.44 13.49 -17.85
N ASP A 111 -15.96 14.66 -17.46
CA ASP A 111 -16.78 15.73 -18.04
C ASP A 111 -16.29 17.09 -17.49
#